data_AF-A0A3N0CX87-F1
#
_entry.id   AF-A0A3N0CX87-F1
#
_cell.length_a   1.000
_cell.length_b   1.000
_cell.length_c   1.000
_cell.angle_alpha   90.00
_cell.angle_beta   90.00
_cell.angle_gamma   90.00
#
_symmetry.space_group_name_H-M   'P 1'
#
loop_
_entity.id
_entity.type
_entity.pdbx_description
1 polymer ?
#
loop_
_entity_poly.entity_id
_entity_poly.type
_entity_poly.pdbx_seq_one_letter_code
_entity_poly.pdbx_strand_id
1 'polypeptide(L)'
;PTSSLEKSLLVGDFLFVSKFHYGARAPMTAVAAPMVHDTIPGLKIKSYLNKPQLPYFRFPALQKIKRNDIVVFNWPTDTVRYFGDHRSRDIRKPIDKKSNYVKRCVGIPGDSLEIRDGYVYINGKRTQLPDRARTQYSYTVTTKGGELSRAYMYERFGVTDPFYRVGNNAYQFTSLTEESALRLEKTPNVVSVERRIEPAGGANSRIFPNTGTTGWSGDNFGPVYIPEKGKTVALTAENLPFYKRIIEEYEHNILEAEGEQIIINGKPADSYTFKQDYFWMMGDNRHNSEDSRYWGYVPEDHIVGKPVFIWMSWDSQGGNVRWERIFTTVGGSGEPVSYLKYVLIIVVAWVIFSFVLKRRKK
;
A
#
# COMPACT_ATOMS: atom_id res chain seq x y z
N PRO A 1 4.43 4.76 -7.97
CA PRO A 1 3.37 4.70 -6.95
C PRO A 1 2.03 5.10 -7.55
N THR A 2 0.92 4.51 -7.08
CA THR A 2 -0.43 5.05 -7.30
C THR A 2 -0.71 6.18 -6.29
N SER A 3 -1.84 6.88 -6.43
CA SER A 3 -2.23 8.00 -5.54
C SER A 3 -2.50 7.60 -4.08
N SER A 4 -2.45 6.30 -3.76
CA SER A 4 -2.76 5.81 -2.42
C SER A 4 -1.80 6.23 -1.30
N LEU A 5 -0.58 6.62 -1.65
CA LEU A 5 0.37 7.26 -0.72
C LEU A 5 0.65 8.72 -1.12
N GLU A 6 -0.17 9.30 -1.98
CA GLU A 6 0.00 10.67 -2.45
C GLU A 6 0.21 11.63 -1.27
N LYS A 7 1.07 12.64 -1.45
CA LYS A 7 1.66 13.53 -0.41
C LYS A 7 2.78 12.92 0.43
N SER A 8 2.77 11.61 0.70
CA SER A 8 3.91 10.92 1.32
C SER A 8 4.90 10.41 0.24
N LEU A 9 4.38 9.71 -0.77
CA LEU A 9 5.05 9.27 -1.98
C LEU A 9 4.18 9.67 -3.17
N LEU A 10 4.71 10.52 -4.05
CA LEU A 10 3.93 11.07 -5.15
C LEU A 10 3.77 10.07 -6.28
N VAL A 11 2.66 10.19 -7.00
CA VAL A 11 2.56 9.61 -8.34
C VAL A 11 3.68 10.19 -9.20
N GLY A 12 4.42 9.30 -9.88
CA GLY A 12 5.63 9.64 -10.64
C GLY A 12 6.95 9.54 -9.87
N ASP A 13 6.94 9.25 -8.56
CA ASP A 13 8.17 8.89 -7.83
C ASP A 13 8.67 7.49 -8.25
N PHE A 14 9.97 7.35 -8.41
CA PHE A 14 10.64 6.07 -8.63
C PHE A 14 11.47 5.73 -7.39
N LEU A 15 11.18 4.59 -6.77
CA LEU A 15 11.71 4.24 -5.46
C LEU A 15 12.89 3.29 -5.58
N PHE A 16 13.95 3.57 -4.84
CA PHE A 16 14.97 2.57 -4.55
C PHE A 16 14.50 1.75 -3.33
N VAL A 17 14.34 0.45 -3.53
CA VAL A 17 13.80 -0.46 -2.52
C VAL A 17 14.90 -1.40 -2.04
N SER A 18 15.23 -1.30 -0.76
CA SER A 18 16.17 -2.21 -0.13
C SER A 18 15.45 -3.49 0.33
N LYS A 19 15.74 -4.59 -0.37
CA LYS A 19 15.24 -5.92 -0.01
C LYS A 19 15.83 -6.45 1.29
N PHE A 20 17.05 -6.04 1.63
CA PHE A 20 17.76 -6.51 2.83
C PHE A 20 17.15 -6.02 4.15
N HIS A 21 16.49 -4.85 4.15
CA HIS A 21 15.89 -4.32 5.38
C HIS A 21 14.92 -5.30 6.03
N TYR A 22 14.11 -6.00 5.23
CA TYR A 22 13.14 -6.98 5.69
C TYR A 22 13.50 -8.42 5.30
N GLY A 23 14.78 -8.67 4.99
CA GLY A 23 15.27 -9.96 4.52
C GLY A 23 14.97 -10.19 3.05
N ALA A 24 16.02 -10.31 2.25
CA ALA A 24 15.85 -10.57 0.81
C ALA A 24 15.27 -11.97 0.60
N ARG A 25 14.27 -12.09 -0.27
CA ARG A 25 13.75 -13.39 -0.71
C ARG A 25 14.57 -13.93 -1.88
N ALA A 26 14.80 -15.24 -1.89
CA ALA A 26 15.28 -15.93 -3.08
C ALA A 26 14.19 -15.92 -4.17
N PRO A 27 14.55 -15.91 -5.47
CA PRO A 27 13.58 -16.10 -6.55
C PRO A 27 12.83 -17.42 -6.38
N MET A 28 11.51 -17.39 -6.56
CA MET A 28 10.66 -18.60 -6.52
C MET A 28 10.37 -19.09 -7.94
N THR A 29 10.22 -18.17 -8.89
CA THR A 29 9.99 -18.53 -10.29
C THR A 29 11.30 -18.93 -10.98
N ALA A 30 11.44 -20.22 -11.29
CA ALA A 30 12.69 -20.78 -11.82
C ALA A 30 13.01 -20.32 -13.25
N VAL A 31 11.98 -20.11 -14.08
CA VAL A 31 12.13 -19.72 -15.49
C VAL A 31 11.45 -18.38 -15.72
N ALA A 32 12.26 -17.34 -15.90
CA ALA A 32 11.81 -15.98 -16.19
C ALA A 32 12.81 -15.27 -17.12
N ALA A 33 12.29 -14.39 -17.97
CA ALA A 33 13.09 -13.48 -18.77
C ALA A 33 13.84 -12.50 -17.85
N PRO A 34 15.12 -12.22 -18.10
CA PRO A 34 15.91 -11.28 -17.31
C PRO A 34 15.35 -9.86 -17.45
N MET A 35 15.49 -9.06 -16.38
CA MET A 35 15.13 -7.63 -16.34
C MET A 35 13.65 -7.29 -16.63
N VAL A 36 12.77 -8.28 -16.74
CA VAL A 36 11.33 -8.08 -16.99
C VAL A 36 10.50 -8.71 -15.88
N HIS A 37 9.60 -7.93 -15.28
CA HIS A 37 8.81 -8.38 -14.12
C HIS A 37 7.70 -9.38 -14.49
N ASP A 38 6.69 -8.95 -15.27
CA ASP A 38 5.45 -9.71 -15.49
C ASP A 38 5.14 -10.02 -16.96
N THR A 39 5.35 -9.05 -17.85
CA THR A 39 5.03 -9.16 -19.28
C THR A 39 6.20 -8.70 -20.13
N ILE A 40 6.53 -9.45 -21.19
CA ILE A 40 7.54 -9.04 -22.17
C ILE A 40 7.04 -7.81 -22.93
N PRO A 41 7.76 -6.67 -22.88
CA PRO A 41 7.38 -5.46 -23.61
C PRO A 41 7.21 -5.74 -25.11
N GLY A 42 6.21 -5.11 -25.74
CA GLY A 42 5.90 -5.29 -27.17
C GLY A 42 5.11 -6.57 -27.48
N LEU A 43 5.56 -7.72 -26.97
CA LEU A 43 4.93 -9.02 -27.27
C LEU A 43 3.65 -9.28 -26.49
N LYS A 44 3.44 -8.61 -25.35
CA LYS A 44 2.25 -8.82 -24.50
C LYS A 44 2.06 -10.32 -24.21
N ILE A 45 3.11 -11.00 -23.76
CA ILE A 45 3.06 -12.37 -23.23
C ILE A 45 3.76 -12.42 -21.88
N LYS A 46 3.47 -13.42 -21.04
CA LYS A 46 4.10 -13.58 -19.72
C LYS A 46 5.62 -13.63 -19.86
N SER A 47 6.34 -12.96 -18.98
CA SER A 47 7.81 -13.02 -18.93
C SER A 47 8.34 -14.23 -18.16
N TYR A 48 7.49 -15.18 -17.79
CA TYR A 48 7.83 -16.32 -16.94
C TYR A 48 6.92 -17.53 -17.17
N LEU A 49 7.40 -18.70 -16.75
CA LEU A 49 6.57 -19.90 -16.61
C LEU A 49 6.02 -20.00 -15.19
N ASN A 50 4.76 -20.44 -15.06
CA ASN A 50 4.14 -20.64 -13.75
C ASN A 50 4.79 -21.80 -12.96
N LYS A 51 5.36 -22.79 -13.66
CA LYS A 51 6.07 -23.95 -13.07
C LYS A 51 7.37 -24.21 -13.87
N PRO A 52 8.41 -24.78 -13.24
CA PRO A 52 8.50 -25.14 -11.82
C PRO A 52 8.70 -23.93 -10.89
N GLN A 53 8.39 -24.11 -9.60
CA GLN A 53 8.60 -23.12 -8.53
C GLN A 53 9.63 -23.68 -7.54
N LEU A 54 10.56 -22.83 -7.09
CA LEU A 54 11.52 -23.12 -6.04
C LEU A 54 10.88 -22.89 -4.66
N PRO A 55 11.28 -23.66 -3.63
CA PRO A 55 10.82 -23.42 -2.26
C PRO A 55 11.12 -22.01 -1.79
N TYR A 56 10.22 -21.46 -0.99
CA TYR A 56 10.41 -20.15 -0.38
C TYR A 56 11.64 -20.14 0.54
N PHE A 57 12.51 -19.15 0.34
CA PHE A 57 13.65 -18.90 1.21
C PHE A 57 13.84 -17.39 1.39
N ARG A 58 14.12 -16.96 2.61
CA ARG A 58 14.39 -15.57 2.96
C ARG A 58 15.66 -15.47 3.80
N PHE A 59 16.55 -14.57 3.40
CA PHE A 59 17.76 -14.22 4.15
C PHE A 59 17.42 -13.44 5.43
N PRO A 60 18.27 -13.48 6.47
CA PRO A 60 18.08 -12.67 7.67
C PRO A 60 17.83 -11.19 7.36
N ALA A 61 16.86 -10.61 8.06
CA ALA A 61 16.50 -9.21 7.92
C ALA A 61 17.39 -8.30 8.77
N LEU A 62 17.73 -7.10 8.26
CA LEU A 62 18.42 -6.08 9.05
C LEU A 62 17.53 -5.50 10.16
N GLN A 63 16.20 -5.52 9.97
CA GLN A 63 15.23 -5.14 10.99
C GLN A 63 13.89 -5.84 10.76
N LYS A 64 13.07 -5.91 11.82
CA LYS A 64 11.65 -6.25 11.70
C LYS A 64 10.86 -5.07 11.13
N ILE A 65 9.76 -5.36 10.43
CA ILE A 65 8.79 -4.33 10.04
C ILE A 65 8.19 -3.72 11.30
N LYS A 66 8.16 -2.40 11.37
CA LYS A 66 7.54 -1.66 12.47
C LYS A 66 6.21 -1.07 12.02
N ARG A 67 5.31 -0.82 12.97
CA ARG A 67 4.11 -0.03 12.70
C ARG A 67 4.53 1.32 12.08
N ASN A 68 3.74 1.74 11.11
CA ASN A 68 3.93 2.91 10.27
C ASN A 68 5.11 2.90 9.30
N ASP A 69 5.85 1.80 9.17
CA ASP A 69 6.82 1.69 8.08
C ASP A 69 6.11 1.74 6.72
N ILE A 70 6.71 2.41 5.74
CA ILE A 70 6.32 2.23 4.34
C ILE A 70 6.97 0.93 3.86
N VAL A 71 6.17 0.05 3.26
CA VAL A 71 6.58 -1.29 2.85
C VAL A 71 6.21 -1.50 1.39
N VAL A 72 7.15 -2.06 0.63
CA VAL A 72 6.89 -2.60 -0.71
C VAL A 72 6.63 -4.09 -0.58
N PHE A 73 5.54 -4.55 -1.18
CA PHE A 73 5.09 -5.95 -1.12
C PHE A 73 4.40 -6.34 -2.42
N ASN A 74 4.31 -7.63 -2.68
CA ASN A 74 3.52 -8.18 -3.77
C ASN A 74 2.03 -8.17 -3.39
N TRP A 75 1.15 -7.68 -4.26
CA TRP A 75 -0.30 -7.61 -3.99
C TRP A 75 -0.89 -9.00 -3.77
N PRO A 76 -1.43 -9.34 -2.59
CA PRO A 76 -1.81 -10.72 -2.27
C PRO A 76 -2.89 -11.30 -3.18
N THR A 77 -3.74 -10.43 -3.73
CA THR A 77 -4.90 -10.82 -4.52
C THR A 77 -4.73 -10.58 -6.01
N ASP A 78 -3.49 -10.43 -6.48
CA ASP A 78 -3.20 -10.15 -7.89
C ASP A 78 -3.69 -11.28 -8.80
N THR A 79 -4.95 -11.15 -9.21
CA THR A 79 -5.65 -12.05 -10.11
C THR A 79 -5.77 -11.45 -11.50
N VAL A 80 -5.07 -10.34 -11.81
CA VAL A 80 -5.23 -9.59 -13.06
C VAL A 80 -3.95 -9.65 -13.88
N ARG A 81 -4.07 -9.49 -15.20
CA ARG A 81 -2.92 -9.55 -16.08
C ARG A 81 -1.93 -8.41 -15.84
N TYR A 82 -2.41 -7.18 -15.69
CA TYR A 82 -1.64 -6.00 -15.33
C TYR A 82 -2.54 -5.05 -14.53
N PHE A 83 -1.93 -4.07 -13.87
CA PHE A 83 -2.66 -3.12 -13.03
C PHE A 83 -3.73 -2.37 -13.85
N GLY A 84 -4.98 -2.34 -13.36
CA GLY A 84 -6.13 -1.71 -14.03
C GLY A 84 -6.86 -2.60 -15.04
N ASP A 85 -6.45 -3.85 -15.24
CA ASP A 85 -7.19 -4.80 -16.08
C ASP A 85 -8.37 -5.42 -15.30
N HIS A 86 -9.58 -4.91 -15.54
CA HIS A 86 -10.80 -5.41 -14.92
C HIS A 86 -11.41 -6.64 -15.62
N ARG A 87 -10.85 -7.08 -16.76
CA ARG A 87 -11.41 -8.15 -17.60
C ARG A 87 -10.80 -9.52 -17.29
N SER A 88 -9.54 -9.54 -16.89
CA SER A 88 -8.78 -10.79 -16.69
C SER A 88 -8.77 -11.27 -15.24
N ARG A 89 -9.94 -11.25 -14.58
CA ARG A 89 -10.09 -11.84 -13.25
C ARG A 89 -9.71 -13.34 -13.31
N ASP A 90 -9.11 -13.86 -12.24
CA ASP A 90 -8.66 -15.26 -12.05
C ASP A 90 -7.26 -15.67 -12.55
N ILE A 91 -6.41 -14.74 -13.01
CA ILE A 91 -5.01 -15.08 -13.33
C ILE A 91 -4.19 -15.29 -12.06
N ARG A 92 -3.88 -16.55 -11.71
CA ARG A 92 -2.92 -16.83 -10.62
C ARG A 92 -1.47 -16.65 -11.07
N LYS A 93 -0.75 -15.77 -10.37
CA LYS A 93 0.69 -15.51 -10.56
C LYS A 93 1.52 -16.07 -9.40
N PRO A 94 2.75 -16.55 -9.67
CA PRO A 94 3.75 -16.78 -8.63
C PRO A 94 3.96 -15.53 -7.78
N ILE A 95 4.26 -15.71 -6.48
CA ILE A 95 4.34 -14.61 -5.51
C ILE A 95 5.33 -13.53 -5.96
N ASP A 96 6.51 -13.91 -6.46
CA ASP A 96 7.56 -13.00 -6.94
C ASP A 96 7.24 -12.32 -8.28
N LYS A 97 6.14 -12.70 -8.95
CA LYS A 97 5.64 -12.13 -10.21
C LYS A 97 4.38 -11.29 -10.04
N LYS A 98 3.75 -11.34 -8.86
CA LYS A 98 2.64 -10.46 -8.52
C LYS A 98 3.06 -8.98 -8.54
N SER A 99 2.08 -8.12 -8.75
CA SER A 99 2.24 -6.66 -8.85
C SER A 99 2.80 -6.09 -7.55
N ASN A 100 3.75 -5.15 -7.66
CA ASN A 100 4.32 -4.49 -6.49
C ASN A 100 3.40 -3.35 -6.04
N TYR A 101 3.04 -3.37 -4.76
CA TYR A 101 2.34 -2.29 -4.08
C TYR A 101 3.26 -1.65 -3.04
N VAL A 102 3.01 -0.39 -2.75
CA VAL A 102 3.68 0.35 -1.68
C VAL A 102 2.62 0.99 -0.80
N LYS A 103 2.64 0.66 0.49
CA LYS A 103 1.64 1.11 1.48
C LYS A 103 2.32 1.29 2.83
N ARG A 104 1.61 1.89 3.78
CA ARG A 104 2.02 1.96 5.18
C ARG A 104 1.56 0.70 5.91
N CYS A 105 2.46 0.06 6.65
CA CYS A 105 2.13 -1.04 7.56
C CYS A 105 1.51 -0.47 8.83
N VAL A 106 0.18 -0.45 8.93
CA VAL A 106 -0.51 0.10 10.09
C VAL A 106 -0.69 -0.90 11.23
N GLY A 107 -0.73 -2.19 10.90
CA GLY A 107 -0.83 -3.28 11.86
C GLY A 107 0.20 -4.38 11.59
N ILE A 108 0.76 -4.92 12.67
CA ILE A 108 1.80 -5.95 12.67
C ILE A 108 1.26 -7.24 13.32
N PRO A 109 1.97 -8.38 13.21
CA PRO A 109 1.55 -9.64 13.84
C PRO A 109 1.21 -9.46 15.31
N GLY A 110 0.08 -10.03 15.74
CA GLY A 110 -0.39 -9.99 17.12
C GLY A 110 -1.30 -8.80 17.46
N ASP A 111 -1.44 -7.81 16.56
CA ASP A 111 -2.29 -6.64 16.80
C ASP A 111 -3.79 -6.97 16.68
N SER A 112 -4.60 -6.29 17.50
CA SER A 112 -6.02 -6.07 17.24
C SER A 112 -6.20 -4.70 16.58
N LEU A 113 -6.72 -4.68 15.36
CA LEU A 113 -6.92 -3.47 14.56
C LEU A 113 -8.40 -3.14 14.44
N GLU A 114 -8.74 -1.87 14.65
CA GLU A 114 -10.06 -1.32 14.38
C GLU A 114 -9.92 0.08 13.75
N ILE A 115 -10.97 0.53 13.06
CA ILE A 115 -11.07 1.87 12.50
C ILE A 115 -12.36 2.49 13.03
N ARG A 116 -12.25 3.70 13.58
CA ARG A 116 -13.38 4.50 14.08
C ARG A 116 -13.31 5.87 13.44
N ASP A 117 -14.35 6.25 12.70
CA ASP A 117 -14.40 7.50 11.96
C ASP A 117 -13.13 7.75 11.11
N GLY A 118 -12.67 6.73 10.39
CA GLY A 118 -11.49 6.80 9.52
C GLY A 118 -10.14 6.78 10.25
N TYR A 119 -10.11 6.85 11.57
CA TYR A 119 -8.88 6.76 12.37
C TYR A 119 -8.59 5.32 12.78
N VAL A 120 -7.33 4.90 12.63
CA VAL A 120 -6.88 3.54 12.98
C VAL A 120 -6.53 3.48 14.47
N TYR A 121 -7.05 2.46 15.14
CA TYR A 121 -6.71 2.11 16.52
C TYR A 121 -6.08 0.71 16.52
N ILE A 122 -5.03 0.56 17.32
CA ILE A 122 -4.32 -0.70 17.52
C ILE A 122 -4.38 -1.01 19.01
N ASN A 123 -4.92 -2.19 19.36
CA ASN A 123 -5.10 -2.64 20.73
C ASN A 123 -5.86 -1.59 21.57
N GLY A 124 -6.93 -1.03 20.99
CA GLY A 124 -7.79 0.01 21.61
C GLY A 124 -7.20 1.42 21.64
N LYS A 125 -5.96 1.64 21.16
CA LYS A 125 -5.28 2.95 21.20
C LYS A 125 -5.18 3.56 19.81
N ARG A 126 -5.58 4.83 19.66
CA ARG A 126 -5.45 5.57 18.40
C ARG A 126 -3.98 5.63 17.99
N THR A 127 -3.71 5.26 16.74
CA THR A 127 -2.37 5.26 16.17
C THR A 127 -1.84 6.69 16.00
N GLN A 128 -0.58 6.89 16.36
CA GLN A 128 0.16 8.10 16.04
C GLN A 128 0.96 7.85 14.77
N LEU A 129 0.76 8.68 13.76
CA LEU A 129 1.48 8.60 12.49
C LEU A 129 2.78 9.42 12.59
N PRO A 130 3.83 9.01 11.86
CA PRO A 130 5.08 9.77 11.83
C PRO A 130 4.89 11.14 11.17
N ASP A 131 5.76 12.09 11.50
CA ASP A 131 5.70 13.48 10.99
C ASP A 131 5.72 13.60 9.46
N ARG A 132 6.15 12.56 8.74
CA ARG A 132 6.16 12.51 7.27
C ARG A 132 4.89 11.92 6.66
N ALA A 133 4.01 11.34 7.47
CA ALA A 133 2.73 10.85 6.99
C ALA A 133 1.83 12.04 6.66
N ARG A 134 1.17 11.97 5.50
CA ARG A 134 0.22 12.98 5.05
C ARG A 134 -1.08 12.27 4.72
N THR A 135 -1.85 11.92 5.75
CA THR A 135 -3.14 11.25 5.52
C THR A 135 -4.11 12.16 4.80
N GLN A 136 -4.86 11.57 3.88
CA GLN A 136 -5.89 12.28 3.11
C GLN A 136 -7.24 11.58 3.25
N TYR A 137 -8.30 12.36 3.27
CA TYR A 137 -9.69 11.92 3.34
C TYR A 137 -10.54 12.67 2.31
N SER A 138 -11.75 12.20 2.06
CA SER A 138 -12.73 12.92 1.24
C SER A 138 -13.45 13.97 2.06
N TYR A 139 -13.78 15.08 1.42
CA TYR A 139 -14.48 16.21 2.03
C TYR A 139 -15.59 16.72 1.12
N THR A 140 -16.65 17.23 1.73
CA THR A 140 -17.62 18.10 1.08
C THR A 140 -17.25 19.54 1.41
N VAL A 141 -17.06 20.37 0.39
CA VAL A 141 -16.69 21.78 0.53
C VAL A 141 -17.82 22.63 -0.04
N THR A 142 -18.36 23.51 0.79
CA THR A 142 -19.41 24.46 0.40
C THR A 142 -18.79 25.84 0.21
N THR A 143 -19.12 26.55 -0.88
CA THR A 143 -18.62 27.90 -1.19
C THR A 143 -19.73 28.95 -1.13
N LYS A 144 -19.37 30.23 -1.11
CA LYS A 144 -20.33 31.35 -1.20
C LYS A 144 -20.79 31.62 -2.64
N GLY A 145 -20.29 30.86 -3.60
CA GLY A 145 -20.36 31.11 -5.04
C GLY A 145 -18.96 31.11 -5.66
N GLY A 146 -18.86 31.19 -6.99
CA GLY A 146 -17.57 31.15 -7.70
C GLY A 146 -16.96 29.75 -7.77
N GLU A 147 -16.18 29.52 -8.83
CA GLU A 147 -15.65 28.19 -9.15
C GLU A 147 -14.31 27.93 -8.45
N LEU A 148 -14.19 26.78 -7.79
CA LEU A 148 -12.90 26.25 -7.37
C LEU A 148 -12.19 25.62 -8.58
N SER A 149 -11.35 26.39 -9.24
CA SER A 149 -10.61 25.88 -10.40
C SER A 149 -9.56 24.84 -9.97
N ARG A 150 -9.31 23.85 -10.83
CA ARG A 150 -8.30 22.80 -10.56
C ARG A 150 -6.90 23.38 -10.37
N ALA A 151 -6.53 24.38 -11.17
CA ALA A 151 -5.23 25.06 -11.07
C ALA A 151 -5.07 25.77 -9.71
N TYR A 152 -6.09 26.52 -9.28
CA TYR A 152 -6.08 27.17 -7.98
C TYR A 152 -5.93 26.17 -6.82
N MET A 153 -6.66 25.05 -6.88
CA MET A 153 -6.59 24.01 -5.85
C MET A 153 -5.24 23.29 -5.83
N TYR A 154 -4.63 23.06 -7.00
CA TYR A 154 -3.29 22.52 -7.10
C TYR A 154 -2.24 23.48 -6.54
N GLU A 155 -2.22 24.73 -6.99
CA GLU A 155 -1.18 25.71 -6.63
C GLU A 155 -1.27 26.16 -5.16
N ARG A 156 -2.47 26.36 -4.63
CA ARG A 156 -2.65 26.90 -3.28
C ARG A 156 -2.74 25.82 -2.20
N PHE A 157 -3.32 24.67 -2.52
CA PHE A 157 -3.65 23.62 -1.53
C PHE A 157 -3.01 22.27 -1.85
N GLY A 158 -2.27 22.18 -2.96
CA GLY A 158 -1.60 20.95 -3.37
C GLY A 158 -2.56 19.84 -3.76
N VAL A 159 -3.80 20.12 -4.15
CA VAL A 159 -4.77 19.07 -4.51
C VAL A 159 -4.41 18.48 -5.86
N THR A 160 -4.09 17.18 -5.90
CA THR A 160 -3.69 16.47 -7.12
C THR A 160 -4.75 15.48 -7.60
N ASP A 161 -5.45 14.86 -6.67
CA ASP A 161 -6.59 13.99 -6.92
C ASP A 161 -7.83 14.78 -7.41
N PRO A 162 -8.73 14.15 -8.17
CA PRO A 162 -9.89 14.85 -8.72
C PRO A 162 -10.89 15.26 -7.63
N PHE A 163 -11.61 16.34 -7.91
CA PHE A 163 -12.78 16.78 -7.15
C PHE A 163 -13.85 17.22 -8.13
N TYR A 164 -15.11 17.12 -7.71
CA TYR A 164 -16.25 17.29 -8.60
C TYR A 164 -17.28 18.22 -7.96
N ARG A 165 -17.94 19.04 -8.77
CA ARG A 165 -19.09 19.83 -8.31
C ARG A 165 -20.28 18.89 -8.13
N VAL A 166 -20.90 18.91 -6.95
CA VAL A 166 -22.03 18.05 -6.56
C VAL A 166 -23.30 18.83 -6.26
N GLY A 167 -23.25 20.16 -6.35
CA GLY A 167 -24.39 21.05 -6.22
C GLY A 167 -24.04 22.48 -6.64
N ASN A 168 -24.97 23.41 -6.48
CA ASN A 168 -24.77 24.80 -6.94
C ASN A 168 -23.51 25.43 -6.34
N ASN A 169 -23.24 25.24 -5.06
CA ASN A 169 -22.05 25.76 -4.40
C ASN A 169 -21.32 24.67 -3.59
N ALA A 170 -21.42 23.41 -4.02
CA ALA A 170 -20.85 22.28 -3.28
C ALA A 170 -19.90 21.48 -4.16
N TYR A 171 -18.74 21.13 -3.60
CA TYR A 171 -17.70 20.34 -4.22
C TYR A 171 -17.38 19.13 -3.37
N GLN A 172 -17.25 17.98 -4.00
CA GLN A 172 -16.77 16.76 -3.37
C GLN A 172 -15.32 16.52 -3.75
N PHE A 173 -14.44 16.64 -2.77
CA PHE A 173 -13.04 16.31 -2.88
C PHE A 173 -12.84 14.83 -2.56
N THR A 174 -12.17 14.10 -3.46
CA THR A 174 -11.82 12.70 -3.20
C THR A 174 -10.75 12.59 -2.12
N SER A 175 -9.78 13.50 -2.13
CA SER A 175 -8.60 13.47 -1.26
C SER A 175 -8.16 14.90 -0.89
N LEU A 176 -8.16 15.21 0.41
CA LEU A 176 -7.51 16.37 1.00
C LEU A 176 -6.77 15.94 2.27
N THR A 177 -5.59 16.51 2.50
CA THR A 177 -4.95 16.45 3.83
C THR A 177 -5.76 17.26 4.83
N GLU A 178 -5.66 16.91 6.11
CA GLU A 178 -6.28 17.67 7.20
C GLU A 178 -5.78 19.13 7.22
N GLU A 179 -4.48 19.34 6.98
CA GLU A 179 -3.91 20.69 6.85
C GLU A 179 -4.52 21.48 5.68
N SER A 180 -4.65 20.88 4.50
CA SER A 180 -5.24 21.56 3.35
C SER A 180 -6.73 21.83 3.56
N ALA A 181 -7.46 20.94 4.24
CA ALA A 181 -8.86 21.15 4.60
C ALA A 181 -9.02 22.34 5.57
N LEU A 182 -8.21 22.41 6.62
CA LEU A 182 -8.22 23.52 7.59
C LEU A 182 -7.82 24.86 6.94
N ARG A 183 -6.89 24.85 5.99
CA ARG A 183 -6.52 26.05 5.22
C ARG A 183 -7.64 26.47 4.27
N LEU A 184 -8.30 25.50 3.63
CA LEU A 184 -9.39 25.76 2.70
C LEU A 184 -10.59 26.36 3.43
N GLU A 185 -10.92 25.85 4.63
CA GLU A 185 -11.98 26.38 5.50
C GLU A 185 -11.79 27.87 5.83
N LYS A 186 -10.53 28.32 5.99
CA LYS A 186 -10.18 29.72 6.27
C LYS A 186 -10.21 30.64 5.05
N THR A 187 -10.53 30.10 3.87
CA THR A 187 -10.55 30.90 2.64
C THR A 187 -11.82 31.74 2.56
N PRO A 188 -11.78 33.05 2.23
CA PRO A 188 -12.96 33.93 2.29
C PRO A 188 -14.18 33.45 1.49
N ASN A 189 -13.96 32.70 0.41
CA ASN A 189 -14.99 32.17 -0.47
C ASN A 189 -15.55 30.79 -0.04
N VAL A 190 -15.03 30.19 1.04
CA VAL A 190 -15.47 28.90 1.56
C VAL A 190 -16.39 29.13 2.76
N VAL A 191 -17.48 28.35 2.83
CA VAL A 191 -18.49 28.36 3.89
C VAL A 191 -18.25 27.23 4.89
N SER A 192 -18.07 26.00 4.39
CA SER A 192 -17.77 24.84 5.23
C SER A 192 -16.86 23.85 4.51
N VAL A 193 -16.08 23.09 5.29
CA VAL A 193 -15.27 21.97 4.84
C VAL A 193 -15.53 20.79 5.77
N GLU A 194 -16.37 19.86 5.31
CA GLU A 194 -16.87 18.76 6.14
C GLU A 194 -16.24 17.44 5.68
N ARG A 195 -15.56 16.74 6.60
CA ARG A 195 -15.02 15.42 6.28
C ARG A 195 -16.15 14.45 6.07
N ARG A 196 -16.12 13.72 4.95
CA ARG A 196 -17.07 12.62 4.72
C ARG A 196 -16.65 11.43 5.58
N ILE A 197 -17.59 10.81 6.26
CA ILE A 197 -17.37 9.58 7.03
C ILE A 197 -18.40 8.57 6.54
N GLU A 198 -17.96 7.41 6.10
CA GLU A 198 -18.85 6.32 5.71
C GLU A 198 -19.42 5.64 6.97
N PRO A 199 -20.74 5.68 7.21
CA PRO A 199 -21.33 5.13 8.43
C PRO A 199 -21.22 3.59 8.46
N ALA A 200 -21.21 3.03 9.67
CA ALA A 200 -21.36 1.60 9.88
C ALA A 200 -22.83 1.14 9.68
N GLY A 201 -23.04 -0.17 9.63
CA GLY A 201 -24.36 -0.82 9.61
C GLY A 201 -24.87 -1.21 8.21
N GLY A 202 -24.24 -0.71 7.14
CA GLY A 202 -24.59 -1.07 5.76
C GLY A 202 -23.96 -2.39 5.30
N ALA A 203 -24.67 -3.15 4.47
CA ALA A 203 -24.09 -4.30 3.79
C ALA A 203 -23.08 -3.84 2.72
N ASN A 204 -21.82 -4.26 2.83
CA ASN A 204 -20.76 -3.87 1.90
C ASN A 204 -19.82 -5.06 1.61
N SER A 205 -20.06 -5.76 0.50
CA SER A 205 -19.23 -6.92 0.08
C SER A 205 -17.84 -6.53 -0.44
N ARG A 206 -17.54 -5.24 -0.60
CA ARG A 206 -16.18 -4.79 -0.97
C ARG A 206 -15.24 -4.74 0.24
N ILE A 207 -15.76 -4.61 1.45
CA ILE A 207 -14.98 -4.56 2.67
C ILE A 207 -14.66 -5.98 3.12
N PHE A 208 -13.40 -6.23 3.46
CA PHE A 208 -12.93 -7.49 4.04
C PHE A 208 -13.77 -7.87 5.27
N PRO A 209 -14.23 -9.13 5.42
CA PRO A 209 -13.87 -10.34 4.67
C PRO A 209 -14.72 -10.60 3.40
N ASN A 210 -15.33 -9.57 2.84
CA ASN A 210 -16.10 -9.59 1.59
C ASN A 210 -17.41 -10.40 1.64
N THR A 211 -17.92 -10.68 2.85
CA THR A 211 -19.21 -11.35 3.07
C THR A 211 -20.39 -10.40 2.92
N GLY A 212 -20.18 -9.09 3.13
CA GLY A 212 -21.25 -8.09 3.18
C GLY A 212 -22.07 -8.10 4.46
N THR A 213 -21.72 -8.93 5.45
CA THR A 213 -22.51 -9.16 6.67
C THR A 213 -21.97 -8.47 7.92
N THR A 214 -20.74 -7.94 7.88
CA THR A 214 -20.10 -7.33 9.06
C THR A 214 -20.68 -5.97 9.47
N GLY A 215 -21.41 -5.31 8.58
CA GLY A 215 -21.83 -3.91 8.76
C GLY A 215 -20.66 -2.92 8.73
N TRP A 216 -19.47 -3.34 8.28
CA TRP A 216 -18.29 -2.48 8.23
C TRP A 216 -18.26 -1.60 6.99
N SER A 217 -17.61 -0.44 7.12
CA SER A 217 -17.33 0.53 6.07
C SER A 217 -15.83 0.81 5.95
N GLY A 218 -15.43 1.64 4.98
CA GLY A 218 -14.03 2.06 4.84
C GLY A 218 -13.50 2.90 6.02
N ASP A 219 -14.43 3.48 6.80
CA ASP A 219 -14.16 4.38 7.93
C ASP A 219 -14.55 3.80 9.29
N ASN A 220 -15.34 2.73 9.33
CA ASN A 220 -15.78 2.06 10.54
C ASN A 220 -15.62 0.55 10.36
N PHE A 221 -14.56 -0.01 10.94
CA PHE A 221 -14.07 -1.36 10.61
C PHE A 221 -13.52 -2.05 11.86
N GLY A 222 -13.67 -3.37 11.94
CA GLY A 222 -13.09 -4.16 13.00
C GLY A 222 -13.93 -4.22 14.30
N PRO A 223 -13.34 -4.73 15.40
CA PRO A 223 -11.94 -5.15 15.50
C PRO A 223 -11.61 -6.40 14.67
N VAL A 224 -10.36 -6.51 14.22
CA VAL A 224 -9.80 -7.69 13.56
C VAL A 224 -8.45 -8.06 14.17
N TYR A 225 -8.22 -9.33 14.46
CA TYR A 225 -6.91 -9.83 14.90
C TYR A 225 -5.98 -10.04 13.70
N ILE A 226 -4.75 -9.52 13.77
CA ILE A 226 -3.71 -9.70 12.75
C ILE A 226 -2.87 -10.92 13.13
N PRO A 227 -2.93 -12.01 12.36
CA PRO A 227 -2.30 -13.27 12.74
C PRO A 227 -0.77 -13.20 12.86
N GLU A 228 -0.25 -13.91 13.86
CA GLU A 228 1.19 -14.10 14.08
C GLU A 228 1.57 -15.58 14.00
N LYS A 229 2.77 -15.84 13.50
CA LYS A 229 3.28 -17.19 13.29
C LYS A 229 3.27 -17.99 14.60
N GLY A 230 2.74 -19.20 14.54
CA GLY A 230 2.67 -20.13 15.67
C GLY A 230 1.51 -19.86 16.62
N LYS A 231 0.72 -18.80 16.43
CA LYS A 231 -0.49 -18.59 17.21
C LYS A 231 -1.62 -19.49 16.73
N THR A 232 -2.34 -20.07 17.68
CA THR A 232 -3.57 -20.82 17.44
C THR A 232 -4.80 -19.97 17.72
N VAL A 233 -5.80 -20.06 16.85
CA VAL A 233 -7.15 -19.50 17.05
C VAL A 233 -8.19 -20.60 16.93
N ALA A 234 -9.30 -20.47 17.64
CA ALA A 234 -10.47 -21.32 17.39
C ALA A 234 -11.09 -20.98 16.02
N LEU A 235 -11.59 -21.98 15.31
CA LEU A 235 -12.32 -21.81 14.06
C LEU A 235 -13.82 -21.99 14.31
N THR A 236 -14.61 -21.07 13.76
CA THR A 236 -16.07 -21.03 13.84
C THR A 236 -16.62 -20.60 12.49
N ALA A 237 -17.88 -20.89 12.19
CA ALA A 237 -18.51 -20.44 10.94
C ALA A 237 -18.47 -18.90 10.80
N GLU A 238 -18.55 -18.18 11.92
CA GLU A 238 -18.53 -16.72 11.99
C GLU A 238 -17.15 -16.13 11.69
N ASN A 239 -16.08 -16.75 12.19
CA ASN A 239 -14.72 -16.22 12.02
C ASN A 239 -13.97 -16.81 10.82
N LEU A 240 -14.43 -17.93 10.25
CA LEU A 240 -13.81 -18.57 9.11
C LEU A 240 -13.62 -17.64 7.91
N PRO A 241 -14.56 -16.73 7.55
CA PRO A 241 -14.36 -15.80 6.44
C PRO A 241 -13.09 -14.94 6.56
N PHE A 242 -12.66 -14.61 7.78
CA PHE A 242 -11.44 -13.86 8.02
C PHE A 242 -10.19 -14.70 7.72
N TYR A 243 -10.20 -15.97 8.08
CA TYR A 243 -9.02 -16.85 7.98
C TYR A 243 -9.00 -17.75 6.75
N LYS A 244 -10.12 -17.87 6.02
CA LYS A 244 -10.26 -18.72 4.83
C LYS A 244 -9.11 -18.57 3.85
N ARG A 245 -8.81 -17.32 3.45
CA ARG A 245 -7.73 -17.04 2.50
C ARG A 245 -6.34 -17.36 3.05
N ILE A 246 -6.14 -17.18 4.36
CA ILE A 246 -4.89 -17.58 5.01
C ILE A 246 -4.71 -19.08 4.87
N ILE A 247 -5.72 -19.86 5.26
CA ILE A 247 -5.68 -21.32 5.29
C ILE A 247 -5.52 -21.89 3.87
N GLU A 248 -6.34 -21.44 2.92
CA GLU A 248 -6.38 -21.98 1.55
C GLU A 248 -5.25 -21.46 0.66
N GLU A 249 -5.13 -20.15 0.54
CA GLU A 249 -4.34 -19.52 -0.51
C GLU A 249 -2.91 -19.19 -0.06
N TYR A 250 -2.73 -18.75 1.19
CA TYR A 250 -1.43 -18.33 1.69
C TYR A 250 -0.64 -19.45 2.38
N GLU A 251 -1.34 -20.41 2.99
CA GLU A 251 -0.71 -21.53 3.71
C GLU A 251 -1.00 -22.90 3.08
N HIS A 252 -1.63 -22.90 1.90
CA HIS A 252 -1.77 -24.01 0.96
C HIS A 252 -2.43 -25.26 1.55
N ASN A 253 -3.48 -25.08 2.34
CA ASN A 253 -4.31 -26.19 2.82
C ASN A 253 -5.58 -26.32 1.98
N ILE A 254 -6.17 -27.50 1.98
CA ILE A 254 -7.54 -27.71 1.49
C ILE A 254 -8.48 -27.41 2.65
N LEU A 255 -9.46 -26.52 2.44
CA LEU A 255 -10.47 -26.15 3.42
C LEU A 255 -11.85 -26.47 2.85
N GLU A 256 -12.63 -27.22 3.61
CA GLU A 256 -14.01 -27.56 3.32
C GLU A 256 -14.85 -27.16 4.54
N ALA A 257 -15.98 -26.50 4.31
CA ALA A 257 -16.86 -26.04 5.37
C ALA A 257 -18.31 -26.32 4.98
N GLU A 258 -18.98 -27.16 5.76
CA GLU A 258 -20.40 -27.52 5.62
C GLU A 258 -21.12 -27.26 6.94
N GLY A 259 -21.95 -26.21 6.99
CA GLY A 259 -22.59 -25.78 8.24
C GLY A 259 -21.55 -25.36 9.28
N GLU A 260 -21.58 -26.00 10.46
CA GLU A 260 -20.61 -25.77 11.54
C GLU A 260 -19.35 -26.64 11.41
N GLN A 261 -19.35 -27.66 10.55
CA GLN A 261 -18.22 -28.55 10.42
C GLN A 261 -17.15 -27.93 9.51
N ILE A 262 -15.95 -27.75 10.06
CA ILE A 262 -14.79 -27.25 9.33
C ILE A 262 -13.78 -28.39 9.19
N ILE A 263 -13.33 -28.63 7.96
CA ILE A 263 -12.39 -29.69 7.60
C ILE A 263 -11.16 -29.05 6.95
N ILE A 264 -9.97 -29.36 7.47
CA ILE A 264 -8.70 -28.90 6.92
C ILE A 264 -7.87 -30.13 6.52
N ASN A 265 -7.51 -30.23 5.24
CA ASN A 265 -6.76 -31.35 4.67
C ASN A 265 -7.42 -32.71 4.99
N GLY A 266 -8.75 -32.79 4.86
CA GLY A 266 -9.53 -34.01 5.09
C GLY A 266 -9.73 -34.40 6.56
N LYS A 267 -9.35 -33.53 7.52
CA LYS A 267 -9.54 -33.77 8.96
C LYS A 267 -10.43 -32.69 9.59
N PRO A 268 -11.39 -33.05 10.46
CA PRO A 268 -12.12 -32.06 11.26
C PRO A 268 -11.16 -31.16 12.04
N ALA A 269 -11.43 -29.86 12.04
CA ALA A 269 -10.60 -28.85 12.69
C ALA A 269 -11.48 -27.85 13.45
N ASP A 270 -11.22 -27.71 14.74
CA ASP A 270 -11.83 -26.71 15.63
C ASP A 270 -10.94 -25.47 15.82
N SER A 271 -9.74 -25.50 15.25
CA SER A 271 -8.69 -24.51 15.47
C SER A 271 -7.69 -24.50 14.32
N TYR A 272 -6.94 -23.40 14.23
CA TYR A 272 -5.89 -23.23 13.24
C TYR A 272 -4.66 -22.56 13.83
N THR A 273 -3.48 -23.10 13.52
CA THR A 273 -2.18 -22.52 13.89
C THR A 273 -1.52 -21.90 12.67
N PHE A 274 -1.31 -20.58 12.69
CA PHE A 274 -0.72 -19.85 11.57
C PHE A 274 0.74 -20.24 11.33
N LYS A 275 1.11 -20.46 10.07
CA LYS A 275 2.47 -20.88 9.65
C LYS A 275 3.39 -19.69 9.36
N GLN A 276 2.85 -18.49 9.20
CA GLN A 276 3.63 -17.27 8.95
C GLN A 276 3.02 -16.02 9.60
N ASP A 277 3.79 -14.93 9.60
CA ASP A 277 3.37 -13.63 10.08
C ASP A 277 2.51 -12.89 9.04
N TYR A 278 1.57 -12.09 9.51
CA TYR A 278 0.67 -11.30 8.67
C TYR A 278 0.69 -9.82 9.03
N PHE A 279 0.41 -8.97 8.05
CA PHE A 279 0.47 -7.52 8.17
C PHE A 279 -0.78 -6.86 7.62
N TRP A 280 -1.10 -5.68 8.16
CA TRP A 280 -2.17 -4.83 7.64
C TRP A 280 -1.58 -3.58 6.99
N MET A 281 -1.77 -3.48 5.68
CA MET A 281 -1.21 -2.43 4.84
C MET A 281 -2.31 -1.47 4.41
N MET A 282 -2.14 -0.16 4.66
CA MET A 282 -3.09 0.90 4.28
C MET A 282 -2.40 2.04 3.53
N GLY A 283 -3.14 2.69 2.63
CA GLY A 283 -2.72 3.94 2.02
C GLY A 283 -2.83 5.10 3.00
N ASP A 284 -2.03 6.15 2.79
CA ASP A 284 -2.19 7.41 3.50
C ASP A 284 -3.39 8.17 2.93
N ASN A 285 -3.68 8.01 1.64
CA ASN A 285 -4.90 8.48 1.03
C ASN A 285 -6.07 7.53 1.33
N ARG A 286 -6.70 7.71 2.50
CA ARG A 286 -7.63 6.74 3.11
C ARG A 286 -8.87 6.50 2.28
N HIS A 287 -9.39 7.48 1.53
CA HIS A 287 -10.57 7.27 0.68
C HIS A 287 -10.23 7.00 -0.79
N ASN A 288 -8.97 7.14 -1.19
CA ASN A 288 -8.49 6.81 -2.53
C ASN A 288 -7.36 5.76 -2.50
N SER A 289 -7.57 4.70 -1.72
CA SER A 289 -6.63 3.59 -1.58
C SER A 289 -7.37 2.28 -1.51
N GLU A 290 -7.25 1.47 -2.55
CA GLU A 290 -7.48 0.02 -2.44
C GLU A 290 -6.32 -0.55 -1.60
N ASP A 291 -6.67 -1.11 -0.45
CA ASP A 291 -5.76 -1.61 0.58
C ASP A 291 -6.37 -2.74 1.43
N SER A 292 -5.76 -3.08 2.57
CA SER A 292 -6.14 -4.26 3.38
C SER A 292 -7.58 -4.21 3.88
N ARG A 293 -8.21 -3.03 3.95
CA ARG A 293 -9.65 -2.91 4.21
C ARG A 293 -10.51 -3.65 3.19
N TYR A 294 -10.01 -3.85 1.97
CA TYR A 294 -10.73 -4.47 0.87
C TYR A 294 -10.25 -5.88 0.58
N TRP A 295 -8.95 -6.15 0.72
CA TRP A 295 -8.37 -7.46 0.37
C TRP A 295 -7.87 -8.30 1.54
N GLY A 296 -7.87 -7.76 2.76
CA GLY A 296 -7.41 -8.45 3.97
C GLY A 296 -5.90 -8.46 4.16
N TYR A 297 -5.41 -9.54 4.77
CA TYR A 297 -4.03 -9.62 5.26
C TYR A 297 -2.97 -9.69 4.15
N VAL A 298 -1.80 -9.13 4.44
CA VAL A 298 -0.59 -9.30 3.65
C VAL A 298 0.35 -10.30 4.35
N PRO A 299 0.57 -11.50 3.81
CA PRO A 299 1.50 -12.49 4.39
C PRO A 299 2.96 -12.03 4.30
N GLU A 300 3.79 -12.51 5.23
CA GLU A 300 5.23 -12.24 5.29
C GLU A 300 5.93 -12.55 3.96
N ASP A 301 5.60 -13.69 3.35
CA ASP A 301 6.20 -14.15 2.09
C ASP A 301 5.94 -13.21 0.90
N HIS A 302 5.01 -12.25 0.99
CA HIS A 302 4.76 -11.23 -0.03
C HIS A 302 5.59 -9.95 0.18
N ILE A 303 6.26 -9.77 1.32
CA ILE A 303 7.07 -8.58 1.61
C ILE A 303 8.29 -8.51 0.68
N VAL A 304 8.47 -7.41 -0.04
CA VAL A 304 9.62 -7.20 -0.96
C VAL A 304 10.75 -6.45 -0.27
N GLY A 305 10.45 -5.35 0.43
CA GLY A 305 11.48 -4.55 1.07
C GLY A 305 11.02 -3.17 1.51
N LYS A 306 12.00 -2.36 1.96
CA LYS A 306 11.79 -1.00 2.45
C LYS A 306 12.18 0.01 1.36
N PRO A 307 11.30 0.94 0.96
CA PRO A 307 11.71 2.06 0.12
C PRO A 307 12.61 2.99 0.96
N VAL A 308 13.82 3.25 0.47
CA VAL A 308 14.84 4.01 1.21
C VAL A 308 15.00 5.44 0.69
N PHE A 309 15.01 5.63 -0.63
CA PHE A 309 15.05 6.95 -1.25
C PHE A 309 14.32 6.95 -2.60
N ILE A 310 13.96 8.15 -3.06
CA ILE A 310 13.41 8.41 -4.39
C ILE A 310 14.59 8.63 -5.34
N TRP A 311 14.79 7.81 -6.37
CA TRP A 311 15.92 7.96 -7.30
C TRP A 311 15.57 8.80 -8.53
N MET A 312 14.28 8.96 -8.83
CA MET A 312 13.76 9.85 -9.88
C MET A 312 12.34 10.28 -9.49
N SER A 313 11.89 11.44 -9.94
CA SER A 313 10.50 11.86 -9.80
C SER A 313 10.06 12.70 -10.99
N TRP A 314 8.94 12.31 -11.60
CA TRP A 314 8.36 12.97 -12.77
C TRP A 314 6.99 13.53 -12.46
N ASP A 315 6.77 14.81 -12.77
CA ASP A 315 5.44 15.41 -12.72
C ASP A 315 4.72 15.26 -14.05
N SER A 316 3.73 14.38 -14.09
CA SER A 316 2.90 14.21 -15.29
C SER A 316 1.98 15.41 -15.56
N GLN A 317 1.65 16.20 -14.53
CA GLN A 317 0.79 17.39 -14.70
C GLN A 317 1.60 18.59 -15.19
N GLY A 318 2.76 18.86 -14.58
CA GLY A 318 3.67 19.92 -15.00
C GLY A 318 4.58 19.58 -16.20
N GLY A 319 4.73 18.30 -16.54
CA GLY A 319 5.56 17.83 -17.66
C GLY A 319 7.08 17.92 -17.40
N ASN A 320 7.51 17.92 -16.13
CA ASN A 320 8.88 18.18 -15.74
C ASN A 320 9.40 17.23 -14.64
N VAL A 321 10.72 17.15 -14.52
CA VAL A 321 11.39 16.44 -13.42
C VAL A 321 11.26 17.24 -12.12
N ARG A 322 10.90 16.56 -11.02
CA ARG A 322 10.85 17.11 -9.66
C ARG A 322 12.22 16.97 -8.98
N TRP A 323 13.16 17.83 -9.35
CA TRP A 323 14.57 17.78 -8.93
C TRP A 323 14.75 17.76 -7.41
N GLU A 324 13.90 18.48 -6.69
CA GLU A 324 13.88 18.57 -5.23
C GLU A 324 13.57 17.22 -4.55
N ARG A 325 12.98 16.27 -5.28
CA ARG A 325 12.64 14.93 -4.76
C ARG A 325 13.71 13.88 -5.03
N ILE A 326 14.62 14.12 -5.97
CA ILE A 326 15.65 13.15 -6.34
C ILE A 326 16.63 12.95 -5.17
N PHE A 327 17.00 11.69 -4.90
CA PHE A 327 17.77 11.21 -3.75
C PHE A 327 17.20 11.65 -2.39
N THR A 328 15.88 11.82 -2.30
CA THR A 328 15.20 12.17 -1.04
C THR A 328 14.82 10.93 -0.25
N THR A 329 15.09 10.94 1.06
CA THR A 329 14.74 9.86 1.98
C THR A 329 13.23 9.65 2.06
N VAL A 330 12.78 8.39 2.06
CA VAL A 330 11.36 8.05 2.17
C VAL A 330 10.92 7.96 3.64
N GLY A 331 11.63 7.17 4.46
CA GLY A 331 11.37 7.03 5.89
C GLY A 331 12.33 7.85 6.75
N GLY A 332 12.05 7.90 8.06
CA GLY A 332 12.84 8.65 9.05
C GLY A 332 11.98 9.62 9.85
N SER A 333 12.59 10.28 10.83
CA SER A 333 11.99 11.37 11.61
C SER A 333 12.21 12.74 10.94
N GLY A 334 11.38 13.73 11.27
CA GLY A 334 11.48 15.09 10.74
C GLY A 334 11.22 15.21 9.24
N GLU A 335 11.68 16.28 8.62
CA GLU A 335 11.46 16.54 7.19
C GLU A 335 12.28 15.61 6.28
N PRO A 336 11.77 15.24 5.08
CA PRO A 336 12.53 14.50 4.08
C PRO A 336 13.82 15.23 3.66
N VAL A 337 14.93 14.50 3.59
CA VAL A 337 16.25 15.06 3.24
C VAL A 337 16.69 14.55 1.87
N SER A 338 17.01 15.46 0.95
CA SER A 338 17.65 15.14 -0.33
C SER A 338 19.18 15.06 -0.20
N TYR A 339 19.75 13.96 -0.68
CA TYR A 339 21.19 13.74 -0.75
C TYR A 339 21.78 13.99 -2.14
N LEU A 340 20.98 14.53 -3.09
CA LEU A 340 21.39 14.71 -4.49
C LEU A 340 22.72 15.47 -4.61
N LYS A 341 22.89 16.58 -3.86
CA LYS A 341 24.11 17.38 -3.90
C LYS A 341 25.36 16.56 -3.55
N TYR A 342 25.28 15.68 -2.55
CA TYR A 342 26.39 14.84 -2.14
C TYR A 342 26.70 13.76 -3.18
N VAL A 343 25.66 13.17 -3.77
CA VAL A 343 25.81 12.21 -4.88
C VAL A 343 26.52 12.87 -6.06
N LEU A 344 26.11 14.08 -6.45
CA LEU A 344 26.75 14.82 -7.54
C LEU A 344 28.23 15.13 -7.25
N ILE A 345 28.57 15.54 -6.02
CA ILE A 345 29.96 15.77 -5.62
C ILE A 345 30.78 14.48 -5.75
N ILE A 346 30.26 13.34 -5.28
CA ILE A 346 30.93 12.04 -5.37
C ILE A 346 31.12 11.64 -6.83
N VAL A 347 30.10 11.81 -7.68
CA VAL A 347 30.18 11.49 -9.12
C VAL A 347 31.24 12.35 -9.80
N VAL A 348 31.25 13.67 -9.56
CA VAL A 348 32.26 14.58 -10.12
C VAL A 348 33.66 14.20 -9.65
N ALA A 349 33.85 13.95 -8.35
CA ALA A 349 35.12 13.50 -7.80
C ALA A 349 35.58 12.18 -8.43
N TRP A 350 34.67 11.22 -8.63
CA TRP A 350 34.97 9.93 -9.27
C TRP A 350 35.34 10.08 -10.74
N VAL A 351 34.67 10.97 -11.49
CA VAL A 351 35.00 11.26 -12.90
C VAL A 351 36.39 11.90 -12.99
N ILE A 352 36.70 12.89 -12.15
CA ILE A 352 38.02 13.54 -12.10
C ILE A 352 39.10 12.50 -11.74
N PHE A 353 38.88 11.71 -10.70
CA PHE A 353 39.80 10.66 -10.28
C PHE A 353 40.05 9.64 -11.39
N SER A 354 39.00 9.17 -12.05
CA SER A 354 39.09 8.24 -13.18
C SER A 354 39.84 8.83 -14.37
N PHE A 355 39.66 10.13 -14.65
CA PHE A 355 40.37 10.84 -15.69
C PHE A 355 41.87 10.98 -15.39
N VAL A 356 42.22 11.33 -14.16
CA VAL A 356 43.62 11.43 -13.70
C VAL A 356 44.31 10.06 -13.75
N LEU A 357 43.65 8.99 -13.29
CA LEU A 357 44.19 7.62 -13.37
C LEU A 357 44.43 7.19 -14.82
N LYS A 358 43.52 7.51 -15.75
CA LYS A 358 43.73 7.20 -17.18
C LYS A 358 44.91 7.96 -17.78
N ARG A 359 45.13 9.22 -17.38
CA ARG A 359 46.28 10.02 -17.83
C ARG A 359 47.61 9.56 -17.25
N ARG A 360 47.64 8.98 -16.05
CA ARG A 360 48.87 8.41 -15.45
C ARG A 360 49.26 7.03 -16.01
N LYS A 361 48.33 6.36 -16.69
CA LYS A 361 48.57 5.06 -17.37
C LYS A 361 48.98 5.21 -18.83
N LYS A 362 48.87 6.41 -19.40
CA LYS A 362 49.48 6.80 -20.67
C LYS A 362 50.78 7.53 -20.37
#